data_AF-A0ABC9QJI1-F1
#
_entry.id   AF-A0ABC9QJI1-F1
#
_cell.length_a   1.000
_cell.length_b   1.000
_cell.length_c   1.000
_cell.angle_alpha   90.00
_cell.angle_beta   90.00
_cell.angle_gamma   90.00
#
_symmetry.space_group_name_H-M   'P 1'
#
loop_
_entity.id
_entity.type
_entity.pdbx_description
1 polymer ?
#
loop_
_entity_poly.entity_id
_entity_poly.type
_entity_poly.pdbx_seq_one_letter_code
_entity_poly.pdbx_strand_id
1 'polypeptide(L)'
;MKLVENKLLELIKQNGNIVSESDFIMLEQRLDIDDKDLKFAFKELIKQNKIMSVWVNPNTHLCVNKKDFEHYEIGYSVIYPKYDLDELWL
;
A
#
# COMPACT_ATOMS: atom_id res chain seq x y z
N MET A 1 13.45 3.90 11.44
CA MET A 1 12.74 3.41 10.25
C MET A 1 11.60 2.45 10.55
N LYS A 2 11.77 1.37 11.33
CA LYS A 2 10.66 0.44 11.66
C LYS A 2 9.37 1.13 12.14
N LEU A 3 9.48 2.22 12.91
CA LEU A 3 8.34 3.03 13.33
C LEU A 3 7.60 3.68 12.14
N VAL A 4 8.33 4.20 11.16
CA VAL A 4 7.78 4.81 9.93
C VAL A 4 7.09 3.76 9.08
N GLU A 5 7.71 2.59 8.88
CA GLU A 5 7.10 1.47 8.15
C GLU A 5 5.77 1.03 8.78
N ASN A 6 5.72 0.91 10.10
CA ASN A 6 4.50 0.54 10.81
C ASN A 6 3.40 1.61 10.67
N LYS A 7 3.75 2.89 10.86
CA LYS A 7 2.80 4.00 10.67
C LYS A 7 2.30 4.09 9.24
N LEU A 8 3.18 3.91 8.25
CA LEU A 8 2.81 3.89 6.84
C LEU A 8 1.83 2.75 6.56
N LEU A 9 2.09 1.54 7.07
CA LEU A 9 1.17 0.41 6.95
C LEU A 9 -0.20 0.70 7.58
N GLU A 10 -0.23 1.32 8.75
CA GLU A 10 -1.48 1.73 9.41
C GLU A 10 -2.25 2.76 8.57
N LEU A 11 -1.57 3.74 7.99
CA LEU A 11 -2.18 4.73 7.11
C LEU A 11 -2.79 4.09 5.86
N ILE A 12 -2.09 3.15 5.22
CA ILE A 12 -2.62 2.43 4.05
C ILE A 12 -3.88 1.64 4.45
N LYS A 13 -3.86 0.96 5.60
CA LYS A 13 -5.04 0.24 6.13
C LYS A 13 -6.22 1.17 6.40
N GLN A 14 -5.96 2.35 6.95
CA GLN A 14 -6.98 3.37 7.19
C GLN A 14 -7.56 3.93 5.89
N ASN A 15 -6.79 3.93 4.81
CA ASN A 15 -7.22 4.39 3.48
C ASN A 15 -7.90 3.28 2.65
N GLY A 16 -8.62 2.36 3.28
CA GLY A 16 -9.28 1.25 2.58
C GLY A 16 -8.32 0.18 2.05
N ASN A 17 -7.11 0.10 2.63
CA ASN A 17 -6.03 -0.83 2.27
C ASN A 17 -5.30 -0.50 0.96
N ILE A 18 -5.49 0.71 0.43
CA ILE A 18 -4.87 1.15 -0.82
C ILE A 18 -4.43 2.61 -0.75
N VAL A 19 -3.32 2.91 -1.40
CA VAL A 19 -2.87 4.29 -1.68
C VAL A 19 -2.34 4.36 -3.09
N SER A 20 -2.50 5.50 -3.77
CA SER A 20 -1.88 5.79 -5.07
C SER A 20 -0.76 6.83 -4.93
N GLU A 21 0.02 7.05 -5.98
CA GLU A 21 1.08 8.07 -6.00
C GLU A 21 0.55 9.47 -5.64
N SER A 22 -0.69 9.79 -6.01
CA SER A 22 -1.37 11.04 -5.66
C SER A 22 -1.52 11.22 -4.14
N ASP A 23 -1.53 10.13 -3.36
CA ASP A 23 -1.59 10.19 -1.90
C ASP A 23 -0.22 10.46 -1.25
N PHE A 24 0.89 10.37 -1.99
CA PHE A 24 2.22 10.35 -1.37
C PHE A 24 2.57 11.66 -0.67
N ILE A 25 2.17 12.79 -1.24
CA ILE A 25 2.38 14.11 -0.61
C ILE A 25 1.67 14.17 0.76
N MET A 26 0.45 13.62 0.85
CA MET A 26 -0.27 13.54 2.12
C MET A 26 0.44 12.59 3.10
N LEU A 27 0.95 11.46 2.62
CA LEU A 27 1.68 10.48 3.45
C LEU A 27 2.98 11.08 4.01
N GLU A 28 3.76 11.79 3.20
CA GLU A 28 4.96 12.53 3.62
C GLU A 28 4.63 13.49 4.76
N GLN A 29 3.59 14.32 4.58
CA GLN A 29 3.15 15.28 5.59
C GLN A 29 2.67 14.61 6.89
N ARG A 30 1.92 13.50 6.80
CA ARG A 30 1.43 12.78 7.98
C ARG A 30 2.52 12.05 8.74
N LEU A 31 3.56 11.61 8.04
CA LEU A 31 4.68 10.86 8.62
C LEU A 31 5.83 11.75 9.05
N ASP A 32 5.84 13.03 8.62
CA ASP A 32 6.93 13.98 8.82
C ASP A 32 8.26 13.46 8.25
N ILE A 33 8.22 13.01 6.99
CA ILE A 33 9.36 12.44 6.26
C ILE A 33 9.43 12.99 4.83
N ASP A 34 10.58 12.83 4.18
CA ASP A 34 10.75 13.17 2.77
C ASP A 34 10.36 12.01 1.82
N ASP A 35 10.25 12.32 0.52
CA ASP A 35 9.96 11.35 -0.55
C ASP A 35 10.94 10.16 -0.57
N LYS A 36 12.22 10.39 -0.24
CA LYS A 36 13.24 9.34 -0.26
C LYS A 36 13.00 8.32 0.85
N ASP A 37 12.71 8.80 2.06
CA ASP A 37 12.37 7.98 3.21
C ASP A 37 11.03 7.27 3.02
N LEU A 38 10.03 7.93 2.42
CA LEU A 38 8.75 7.31 2.06
C LEU A 38 8.96 6.15 1.07
N LYS A 39 9.69 6.39 -0.03
CA LYS A 39 10.04 5.35 -1.03
C LYS A 39 10.79 4.19 -0.40
N PHE A 40 11.66 4.47 0.58
CA PHE A 40 12.38 3.43 1.28
C PHE A 40 11.48 2.61 2.20
N ALA A 41 10.55 3.25 2.92
CA ALA A 41 9.57 2.57 3.75
C ALA A 41 8.67 1.64 2.91
N PHE A 42 8.20 2.08 1.73
CA PHE A 42 7.47 1.22 0.80
C PHE A 42 8.29 -0.01 0.38
N LYS A 43 9.56 0.18 0.00
CA LYS A 43 10.46 -0.93 -0.38
C LYS A 43 10.63 -1.95 0.75
N GLU A 44 10.79 -1.49 1.99
CA GLU A 44 10.91 -2.40 3.15
C GLU A 44 9.61 -3.15 3.44
N LEU A 45 8.45 -2.50 3.33
CA LEU A 45 7.15 -3.17 3.50
C LEU A 45 6.88 -4.22 2.41
N ILE A 46 7.31 -3.98 1.17
CA ILE A 46 7.24 -4.97 0.08
C ILE A 46 8.14 -6.17 0.38
N LYS A 47 9.38 -5.94 0.81
CA LYS A 47 10.30 -7.03 1.21
C LYS A 47 9.74 -7.87 2.36
N GLN A 48 9.00 -7.24 3.27
CA GLN A 48 8.32 -7.90 4.39
C GLN A 48 7.01 -8.59 3.97
N ASN A 49 6.64 -8.55 2.69
CA ASN A 49 5.39 -9.09 2.15
C ASN A 49 4.13 -8.55 2.87
N LYS A 50 4.19 -7.28 3.31
CA LYS A 50 3.08 -6.59 3.98
C LYS A 50 2.22 -5.80 3.00
N ILE A 51 2.81 -5.35 1.90
CA ILE A 51 2.14 -4.61 0.83
C ILE A 51 2.66 -5.08 -0.53
N MET A 52 1.93 -4.77 -1.59
CA MET A 52 2.34 -5.00 -2.97
C MET A 52 2.06 -3.78 -3.85
N SER A 53 2.83 -3.62 -4.92
CA SER A 53 2.54 -2.63 -5.96
C SER A 53 1.33 -3.06 -6.79
N VAL A 54 0.45 -2.09 -7.08
CA VAL A 54 -0.77 -2.26 -7.86
C VAL A 54 -0.94 -1.08 -8.83
N TRP A 55 -1.77 -1.28 -9.85
CA TRP A 55 -2.29 -0.20 -10.69
C TRP A 55 -3.63 0.26 -10.14
N VAL A 56 -3.80 1.57 -9.98
CA VAL A 56 -4.96 2.19 -9.34
C VAL A 56 -5.73 3.03 -10.35
N ASN A 57 -7.05 2.98 -10.25
CA ASN A 57 -7.93 3.97 -10.86
C ASN A 57 -8.18 5.08 -9.81
N PRO A 58 -7.61 6.27 -9.97
CA PRO A 58 -7.73 7.32 -8.95
C PRO A 58 -9.17 7.82 -8.77
N ASN A 59 -10.05 7.62 -9.76
CA ASN A 59 -11.44 8.05 -9.68
C ASN A 59 -12.31 7.09 -8.86
N THR A 60 -11.97 5.79 -8.86
CA THR A 60 -12.78 4.74 -8.19
C THR A 60 -12.09 4.11 -7.00
N HIS A 61 -10.78 4.36 -6.81
CA HIS A 61 -9.92 3.70 -5.82
C HIS A 61 -9.89 2.16 -5.95
N LEU A 62 -10.26 1.63 -7.12
CA LEU A 62 -10.08 0.23 -7.44
C LEU A 62 -8.64 -0.03 -7.89
N CYS A 63 -8.19 -1.27 -7.73
CA CYS A 63 -6.86 -1.67 -8.18
C CYS A 63 -6.79 -3.04 -8.83
N VAL A 64 -5.80 -3.17 -9.70
CA VAL A 64 -5.48 -4.40 -10.42
C VAL A 64 -3.98 -4.66 -10.39
N ASN A 65 -3.59 -5.92 -10.62
CA ASN A 65 -2.18 -6.33 -10.61
C ASN A 65 -1.46 -6.07 -11.95
N LYS A 66 -2.18 -5.65 -13.00
CA LYS A 66 -1.63 -5.37 -14.33
C LYS A 66 -2.25 -4.09 -14.86
N LYS A 67 -1.45 -3.24 -15.50
CA LYS A 67 -1.92 -1.99 -16.09
C LYS A 67 -3.02 -2.25 -17.11
N ASP A 68 -4.09 -1.47 -17.04
CA ASP A 68 -5.09 -1.38 -18.10
C ASP A 68 -5.44 0.10 -18.35
N PHE A 69 -6.45 0.35 -19.18
CA PHE A 69 -6.86 1.71 -19.52
C PHE A 69 -7.52 2.45 -18.35
N GLU A 70 -8.18 1.73 -17.43
CA GLU A 70 -8.88 2.30 -16.28
C GLU A 70 -7.96 2.51 -15.08
N HIS A 71 -6.87 1.74 -14.98
CA HIS A 71 -5.91 1.74 -13.89
C HIS A 71 -4.54 2.16 -14.39
N TYR A 72 -4.27 3.47 -14.32
CA TYR A 72 -3.09 4.08 -14.94
C TYR A 72 -2.12 4.74 -13.97
N GLU A 73 -2.42 4.73 -12.67
CA GLU A 73 -1.57 5.26 -11.62
C GLU A 73 -0.93 4.13 -10.82
N ILE A 74 0.32 4.29 -10.38
CA ILE A 74 0.97 3.33 -9.49
C ILE A 74 0.47 3.56 -8.06
N GLY A 75 0.29 2.47 -7.32
CA GLY A 75 -0.03 2.52 -5.91
C GLY A 75 0.46 1.30 -5.15
N TYR A 76 0.03 1.22 -3.90
CA TYR A 76 0.34 0.11 -3.01
C TYR A 76 -0.92 -0.37 -2.27
N SER A 77 -1.11 -1.69 -2.25
CA SER A 77 -2.19 -2.35 -1.50
C SER A 77 -1.62 -3.22 -0.39
N VAL A 78 -2.33 -3.34 0.73
CA VAL A 78 -2.01 -4.28 1.80
C VAL A 78 -2.14 -5.72 1.29
N ILE A 79 -1.18 -6.57 1.63
CA ILE A 79 -1.29 -8.01 1.44
C ILE A 79 -1.94 -8.58 2.70
N TYR A 80 -3.12 -9.16 2.55
CA TYR A 80 -3.68 -10.00 3.60
C TYR A 80 -3.00 -11.37 3.52
N PRO A 81 -2.58 -11.94 4.66
CA PRO A 81 -2.25 -13.36 4.68
C PRO A 81 -3.46 -14.10 4.12
N LYS A 82 -3.22 -14.98 3.14
CA LYS A 82 -4.24 -15.94 2.73
C LYS A 82 -4.62 -16.67 4.01
N TYR A 83 -5.87 -16.51 4.46
CA TYR A 83 -6.40 -17.44 5.43
C TYR A 83 -6.29 -18.82 4.78
N ASP A 84 -5.58 -19.74 5.42
CA ASP A 84 -5.79 -21.15 5.13
C ASP A 84 -7.22 -21.43 5.60
N LEU A 85 -8.15 -21.33 4.65
CA LEU A 85 -9.55 -21.69 4.87
C LEU A 85 -9.68 -23.16 5.32
N ASP A 86 -8.62 -23.96 5.15
CA ASP A 86 -8.50 -25.32 5.64
C ASP A 86 -8.40 -25.43 7.18
N GLU A 87 -7.97 -24.39 7.90
CA GLU A 87 -7.92 -24.39 9.38
C GLU A 87 -9.24 -23.92 10.04
N LEU A 88 -10.19 -23.40 9.26
CA LEU A 88 -11.47 -22.89 9.76
C LEU A 88 -12.58 -23.96 9.83
N TRP A 89 -12.29 -25.21 9.43
CA TRP A 89 -13.22 -26.35 9.44
C TRP A 89 -12.86 -27.46 10.44
N LEU A 90 -12.12 -27.14 11.52
CA LEU A 90 -11.85 -28.07 12.64
C LEU A 90 -12.70 -27.75 13.88
#